data_AF-A0A8F5BT79-F1
#
_entry.id   AF-A0A8F5BT79-F1
#
_cell.length_a   1.000
_cell.length_b   1.000
_cell.length_c   1.000
_cell.angle_alpha   90.00
_cell.angle_beta   90.00
_cell.angle_gamma   90.00
#
_symmetry.space_group_name_H-M   'P 1'
#
loop_
_entity.id
_entity.type
_entity.pdbx_description
1 polymer ?
#
loop_
_entity_poly.entity_id
_entity_poly.type
_entity_poly.pdbx_seq_one_letter_code
_entity_poly.pdbx_strand_id
1 'polypeptide(L)'
;MIEEQVPDNHVLLTIPGVGRLAAGIIIGVVGDVKRFPKPESFVAYCGLDPVVERSGRAVVSRGISKRGNKYLRSLFYFLAEMNYSRNPTLLKFSVEVL
;
A
#
# COMPACT_ATOMS: atom_id res chain seq x y z
N MET A 1 -0.10 13.02 -19.66
CA MET A 1 0.63 12.61 -18.43
C MET A 1 0.00 11.33 -17.87
N ILE A 2 0.69 10.50 -17.07
CA ILE A 2 0.14 9.19 -16.59
C ILE A 2 -1.18 9.32 -15.81
N GLU A 3 -1.43 10.47 -15.20
CA GLU A 3 -2.65 10.80 -14.46
C GLU A 3 -3.89 10.98 -15.33
N GLU A 4 -3.73 11.38 -16.60
CA GLU A 4 -4.84 11.55 -17.55
C GLU A 4 -5.34 10.22 -18.10
N GLN A 5 -4.55 9.15 -17.95
CA GLN A 5 -4.90 7.80 -18.41
C GLN A 5 -5.76 7.05 -17.39
N VAL A 6 -6.00 7.62 -16.20
CA VAL A 6 -6.82 7.00 -15.14
C VAL A 6 -8.28 7.44 -15.35
N PRO A 7 -9.21 6.49 -15.59
CA PRO A 7 -10.63 6.81 -15.69
C PRO A 7 -11.15 7.51 -14.44
N ASP A 8 -12.04 8.48 -14.60
CA ASP A 8 -12.61 9.29 -13.51
C ASP A 8 -13.33 8.44 -12.45
N ASN A 9 -13.91 7.32 -12.86
CA ASN A 9 -14.64 6.38 -12.01
C ASN A 9 -13.79 5.19 -11.54
N HIS A 10 -12.46 5.26 -11.66
CA HIS A 10 -11.59 4.15 -11.28
C HIS A 10 -11.65 3.89 -9.76
N VAL A 11 -11.74 2.61 -9.36
CA VAL A 11 -11.89 2.19 -7.95
C VAL A 11 -10.79 2.73 -7.03
N LEU A 12 -9.57 2.92 -7.53
CA LEU A 12 -8.48 3.51 -6.74
C LEU A 12 -8.80 4.94 -6.27
N LEU A 13 -9.56 5.72 -7.06
CA LEU A 13 -9.94 7.09 -6.71
C LEU A 13 -11.04 7.16 -5.64
N THR A 14 -11.68 6.03 -5.31
CA THR A 14 -12.65 5.97 -4.21
C THR A 14 -11.98 5.84 -2.85
N ILE A 15 -10.67 5.57 -2.82
CA ILE A 15 -9.89 5.45 -1.59
C ILE A 15 -9.49 6.86 -1.12
N PRO A 16 -9.88 7.30 0.10
CA PRO A 16 -9.46 8.60 0.61
C PRO A 16 -7.94 8.74 0.62
N GLY A 17 -7.43 9.88 0.13
CA GLY A 17 -5.98 10.12 0.05
C GLY A 17 -5.30 9.59 -1.22
N VAL A 18 -6.00 8.80 -2.06
CA VAL A 18 -5.48 8.39 -3.37
C VAL A 18 -5.96 9.36 -4.46
N GLY A 19 -5.01 10.03 -5.11
CA GLY A 19 -5.27 10.90 -6.27
C GLY A 19 -4.90 10.26 -7.61
N ARG A 20 -5.21 10.94 -8.73
CA ARG A 20 -4.93 10.44 -10.09
C ARG A 20 -3.47 10.09 -10.35
N LEU A 21 -2.54 10.91 -9.86
CA LEU A 21 -1.12 10.62 -9.99
C LEU A 21 -0.74 9.30 -9.31
N ALA A 22 -1.14 9.12 -8.05
CA ALA A 22 -0.87 7.89 -7.30
C ALA A 22 -1.57 6.67 -7.93
N ALA A 23 -2.83 6.83 -8.37
CA ALA A 23 -3.55 5.78 -9.08
C ALA A 23 -2.85 5.39 -10.39
N GLY A 24 -2.39 6.36 -11.18
CA GLY A 24 -1.64 6.11 -12.41
C GLY A 24 -0.30 5.42 -12.16
N ILE A 25 0.41 5.78 -11.09
CA ILE A 25 1.64 5.09 -10.68
C ILE A 25 1.33 3.64 -10.29
N ILE A 26 0.28 3.39 -9.49
CA ILE A 26 -0.11 2.04 -9.09
C ILE A 26 -0.44 1.21 -10.33
N ILE A 27 -1.30 1.71 -11.22
CA ILE A 27 -1.69 1.00 -12.45
C ILE A 27 -0.46 0.74 -13.34
N GLY A 28 0.42 1.72 -13.52
CA GLY A 28 1.60 1.60 -14.36
C GLY A 28 2.66 0.63 -13.83
N VAL A 29 2.89 0.61 -12.52
CA VAL A 29 3.90 -0.26 -11.89
C VAL A 29 3.36 -1.67 -11.66
N VAL A 30 2.11 -1.77 -11.21
CA VAL A 30 1.48 -3.05 -10.88
C VAL A 30 1.00 -3.76 -12.14
N GLY A 31 0.47 -3.04 -13.12
CA GLY A 31 -0.16 -3.64 -14.29
C GLY A 31 -1.40 -4.47 -13.90
N ASP A 32 -1.52 -5.68 -14.46
CA ASP A 32 -2.63 -6.58 -14.12
C ASP A 32 -2.50 -7.12 -12.68
N VAL A 33 -3.41 -6.67 -11.82
CA VAL A 33 -3.48 -7.12 -10.41
C VAL A 33 -3.90 -8.59 -10.29
N LYS A 34 -4.55 -9.18 -11.30
CA LYS A 34 -4.97 -10.59 -11.28
C LYS A 34 -3.79 -11.56 -11.30
N ARG A 35 -2.58 -11.10 -11.63
CA ARG A 35 -1.34 -11.90 -11.53
C ARG A 35 -1.01 -12.29 -10.09
N PHE A 36 -1.58 -11.59 -9.11
CA PHE A 36 -1.41 -11.91 -7.70
C PHE A 36 -2.54 -12.86 -7.28
N PRO A 37 -2.24 -14.14 -6.98
CA PRO A 37 -3.26 -15.12 -6.65
C PRO A 37 -3.93 -14.82 -5.30
N LYS A 38 -3.25 -14.08 -4.43
CA LYS A 38 -3.76 -13.68 -3.13
C LYS A 38 -3.32 -12.24 -2.77
N PRO A 39 -4.08 -11.51 -1.95
CA PRO A 39 -3.70 -10.18 -1.49
C PRO A 39 -2.34 -10.14 -0.79
N GLU A 40 -1.98 -11.17 -0.03
CA GLU A 40 -0.70 -11.23 0.68
C GLU A 40 0.48 -11.29 -0.30
N SER A 41 0.30 -11.89 -1.48
CA SER A 41 1.32 -11.88 -2.53
C SER A 41 1.55 -10.48 -3.08
N PHE A 42 0.51 -9.65 -3.15
CA PHE A 42 0.64 -8.25 -3.53
C PHE A 42 1.35 -7.42 -2.44
N VAL A 43 1.01 -7.66 -1.17
CA VAL A 43 1.67 -7.02 -0.01
C VAL A 43 3.16 -7.36 0.01
N ALA A 44 3.51 -8.62 -0.23
CA ALA A 44 4.91 -9.08 -0.32
C ALA A 44 5.64 -8.47 -1.53
N TYR A 45 4.96 -8.36 -2.68
CA TYR A 45 5.50 -7.66 -3.85
C TYR A 45 5.80 -6.18 -3.55
N CYS A 46 4.98 -5.53 -2.73
CA CYS A 46 5.22 -4.16 -2.26
C CYS A 46 6.29 -4.09 -1.15
N GLY A 47 6.70 -5.21 -0.56
CA GLY A 47 7.63 -5.25 0.57
C GLY A 47 7.03 -4.71 1.87
N LEU A 48 5.71 -4.79 2.02
CA LEU A 48 5.00 -4.38 3.23
C LEU A 48 4.79 -5.55 4.20
N ASP A 49 5.17 -6.76 3.80
CA ASP A 49 5.13 -7.96 4.63
C ASP A 49 6.23 -7.92 5.71
N PRO A 50 6.00 -8.49 6.90
CA PRO A 50 7.03 -8.61 7.93
C PRO A 50 8.12 -9.61 7.50
N VAL A 51 9.38 -9.31 7.83
CA VAL A 51 10.47 -10.27 7.64
C VAL A 51 10.38 -11.34 8.73
N VAL A 52 10.08 -12.58 8.33
CA VAL A 52 10.12 -13.74 9.22
C VAL A 52 11.41 -14.52 8.98
N GLU A 53 12.30 -14.52 9.97
CA GLU A 53 13.51 -15.35 9.98
C GLU A 53 13.25 -16.63 10.79
N ARG A 54 13.47 -17.79 10.17
CA ARG A 54 13.40 -19.10 10.84
C ARG A 54 14.78 -19.77 10.82
N SER A 55 15.41 -19.91 11.98
CA SER A 55 16.74 -20.51 12.14
C SER A 55 16.70 -21.93 12.75
N GLY A 56 15.59 -22.65 12.55
CA GLY A 56 15.40 -24.02 13.04
C GLY A 56 15.06 -24.12 14.54
N ARG A 57 15.63 -23.26 15.40
CA ARG A 57 15.32 -23.21 16.85
C ARG A 57 14.46 -22.02 17.27
N ALA A 58 14.33 -21.00 16.43
CA ALA A 58 13.55 -19.81 16.73
C ALA A 58 12.89 -19.23 15.47
N VAL A 59 11.73 -18.60 15.68
CA VAL A 59 11.03 -17.78 14.70
C VAL A 59 11.10 -16.34 15.20
N VAL A 60 11.75 -15.46 14.45
CA VAL A 60 11.87 -14.04 14.79
C VAL A 60 11.21 -13.22 13.69
N SER A 61 10.22 -12.42 14.06
CA SER A 61 9.71 -11.36 13.18
C SER A 61 10.56 -10.11 13.37
N ARG A 62 11.19 -9.62 12.31
CA ARG A 62 11.83 -8.30 12.29
C ARG A 62 10.82 -7.26 11.79
N GLY A 63 11.30 -6.11 11.31
CA GLY A 63 10.47 -5.09 10.67
C GLY A 63 9.99 -5.50 9.28
N ILE A 64 9.57 -4.49 8.50
CA ILE A 64 9.07 -4.68 7.13
C ILE A 64 10.15 -5.21 6.17
N SER A 65 9.70 -5.99 5.19
CA SER A 65 10.53 -6.56 4.13
C SER A 65 11.13 -5.49 3.21
N LYS A 66 12.44 -5.56 2.99
CA LYS A 66 13.11 -4.74 1.96
C LYS A 66 13.24 -5.46 0.62
N ARG A 67 12.61 -6.63 0.46
CA ARG A 67 12.71 -7.48 -0.74
C ARG A 67 11.76 -7.07 -1.87
N GLY A 68 10.67 -6.39 -1.54
CA GLY A 68 9.69 -5.93 -2.53
C GLY A 68 10.06 -4.61 -3.22
N ASN A 69 9.13 -4.06 -3.98
CA ASN A 69 9.31 -2.84 -4.74
C ASN A 69 9.41 -1.62 -3.81
N LYS A 70 10.62 -1.03 -3.74
CA LYS A 70 10.90 0.15 -2.91
C LYS A 70 10.02 1.37 -3.22
N TYR A 71 9.61 1.56 -4.48
CA TYR A 71 8.79 2.71 -4.88
C TYR A 71 7.34 2.52 -4.43
N LEU A 72 6.78 1.32 -4.62
CA LEU A 72 5.44 1.01 -4.11
C LEU A 72 5.41 1.07 -2.59
N ARG A 73 6.44 0.57 -1.91
CA ARG A 73 6.56 0.67 -0.45
C ARG A 73 6.46 2.10 0.04
N SER A 74 7.25 3.01 -0.53
CA SER A 74 7.21 4.43 -0.18
C SER A 74 5.87 5.08 -0.55
N LEU A 75 5.33 4.76 -1.73
CA LEU A 75 4.05 5.28 -2.17
C LEU A 75 2.92 4.90 -1.21
N PHE A 76 2.82 3.62 -0.83
CA PHE A 76 1.79 3.14 0.09
C PHE A 76 1.95 3.71 1.50
N TYR A 77 3.17 3.96 1.96
CA TYR A 77 3.40 4.67 3.21
C TYR A 77 2.77 6.07 3.18
N PHE A 78 3.08 6.88 2.16
CA PHE A 78 2.49 8.22 2.03
C PHE A 78 0.97 8.18 1.83
N LEU A 79 0.46 7.21 1.07
CA LEU A 79 -0.99 7.05 0.90
C LEU A 79 -1.69 6.69 2.22
N ALA A 80 -1.06 5.89 3.08
CA ALA A 80 -1.59 5.57 4.39
C ALA A 80 -1.66 6.81 5.30
N GLU A 81 -0.60 7.62 5.31
CA GLU A 81 -0.56 8.89 6.03
C GLU A 81 -1.65 9.86 5.54
N MET A 82 -1.78 10.01 4.22
CA MET A 82 -2.83 10.85 3.61
C MET A 82 -4.23 10.32 3.87
N ASN A 83 -4.42 9.00 3.89
CA ASN A 83 -5.71 8.39 4.23
C ASN A 83 -6.05 8.71 5.69
N TYR A 84 -5.10 8.54 6.61
CA TYR A 84 -5.29 8.86 8.02
C TYR A 84 -5.71 10.32 8.23
N SER A 85 -5.07 11.28 7.54
CA SER A 85 -5.43 12.71 7.66
C SER A 85 -6.76 13.09 7.01
N ARG A 86 -7.28 12.30 6.08
CA ARG A 86 -8.48 12.63 5.29
C ARG A 86 -9.68 11.76 5.61
N ASN A 87 -9.48 10.62 6.26
CA ASN A 87 -10.52 9.66 6.56
C ASN A 87 -11.17 10.00 7.92
N PRO A 88 -12.43 10.43 7.93
CA PRO A 88 -13.11 10.86 9.17
C PRO A 88 -13.24 9.71 10.18
N THR A 89 -13.24 8.45 9.75
CA THR A 89 -13.27 7.29 10.64
C THR A 89 -11.93 7.13 11.36
N LEU A 90 -10.82 7.25 10.65
CA LEU A 90 -9.48 7.10 11.24
C LEU A 90 -9.11 8.27 12.17
N LEU A 91 -9.56 9.48 11.83
CA LEU A 91 -9.38 10.66 12.68
C LEU A 91 -10.09 10.53 14.04
N LYS A 92 -11.21 9.82 14.12
CA LYS A 92 -11.88 9.58 15.41
C LYS A 92 -11.02 8.75 16.36
N PHE A 93 -10.37 7.72 15.83
CA PHE A 93 -9.48 6.86 16.60
C PHE A 93 -8.22 7.57 17.10
N SER A 94 -7.78 8.66 16.45
CA SER A 94 -6.62 9.40 16.93
C SER A 94 -6.93 10.36 18.07
N VAL A 95 -8.15 10.88 18.11
CA VAL A 95 -8.61 11.79 19.15
C VAL A 95 -9.09 11.03 20.39
N GLU A 96 -9.58 9.80 20.25
CA GLU A 96 -10.04 8.97 21.38
C GLU A 96 -8.90 8.32 22.19
N VAL A 97 -7.68 8.25 21.64
CA VAL A 97 -6.53 7.56 22.25
C VAL A 97 -5.51 8.55 22.84
N LEU A 98 -5.82 9.86 22.80
CA LEU A 98 -5.08 10.95 23.46
C LEU A 98 -5.92 11.57 24.57
#